data_AF-A0A5R2N5W7-F1
#
_entry.id   AF-A0A5R2N5W7-F1
#
_cell.length_a   1.000
_cell.length_b   1.000
_cell.length_c   1.000
_cell.angle_alpha   90.00
_cell.angle_beta   90.00
_cell.angle_gamma   90.00
#
_symmetry.space_group_name_H-M   'P 1'
#
loop_
_entity.id
_entity.type
_entity.pdbx_description
1 polymer ?
#
loop_
_entity_poly.entity_id
_entity_poly.type
_entity_poly.pdbx_seq_one_letter_code
_entity_poly.pdbx_strand_id
1 'polypeptide(L)'
;MRSSAFRSILLSATILGLAAPAFADDDIGALSPEKAAKVFAAKPIYSPYAGRNFPTRPFFGDTHLHTGASFDAGAFGARLTPRDAYRFARGEEITASSGQPAKLSRPLDFLVVTAHSDNMGMFPDLFAGKPDVIADPQAKTWYDMIKSGQGGDAAIQIIQAFSAGTLPKSMIYGPETRPYKNAW
;
A
#
# COMPACT_ATOMS: atom_id res chain seq x y z
N MET A 1 -63.95 53.48 25.24
CA MET A 1 -62.85 53.46 26.24
C MET A 1 -62.74 52.05 26.79
N ARG A 2 -61.53 51.44 26.79
CA ARG A 2 -61.23 50.10 27.33
C ARG A 2 -61.99 48.96 26.58
N SER A 3 -61.49 47.73 26.45
CA SER A 3 -60.17 47.13 26.70
C SER A 3 -59.70 46.41 25.40
N SER A 4 -58.69 45.55 25.30
CA SER A 4 -57.66 45.05 26.23
C SER A 4 -56.48 44.53 25.39
N ALA A 5 -55.24 44.94 25.68
CA ALA A 5 -54.03 44.42 25.06
C ALA A 5 -53.10 43.85 26.16
N PHE A 6 -53.22 42.55 26.41
CA PHE A 6 -52.41 41.84 27.41
C PHE A 6 -51.38 40.95 26.71
N ARG A 7 -50.21 40.79 27.34
CA ARG A 7 -49.06 39.92 26.98
C ARG A 7 -47.98 40.57 26.10
N SER A 8 -47.19 41.42 26.73
CA SER A 8 -45.81 41.71 26.31
C SER A 8 -44.83 40.78 27.03
N ILE A 9 -43.80 40.34 26.30
CA ILE A 9 -42.46 39.90 26.78
C ILE A 9 -42.39 38.59 27.61
N LEU A 10 -41.89 37.54 26.96
CA LEU A 10 -40.94 36.54 27.49
C LEU A 10 -40.00 36.21 26.32
N LEU A 11 -38.95 37.00 26.13
CA LEU A 11 -37.60 36.77 26.66
C LEU A 11 -36.99 35.47 26.11
N SER A 12 -36.25 35.61 25.01
CA SER A 12 -35.47 34.54 24.39
C SER A 12 -34.37 34.05 25.33
N ALA A 13 -34.49 32.81 25.83
CA ALA A 13 -33.44 32.14 26.58
C ALA A 13 -32.58 31.29 25.64
N THR A 14 -31.48 31.86 25.16
CA THR A 14 -30.47 31.14 24.37
C THR A 14 -29.83 30.04 25.23
N ILE A 15 -30.13 28.77 24.95
CA ILE A 15 -29.41 27.64 25.57
C ILE A 15 -28.06 27.49 24.87
N LEU A 16 -27.07 28.21 25.39
CA LEU A 16 -25.66 27.99 25.06
C LEU A 16 -25.17 26.74 25.84
N GLY A 17 -25.54 25.56 25.34
CA GLY A 17 -25.12 24.29 25.91
C GLY A 17 -23.59 24.15 25.85
N LEU A 18 -22.98 23.74 26.96
CA LEU A 18 -21.52 23.70 27.11
C LEU A 18 -20.87 22.81 26.04
N ALA A 19 -20.10 23.40 25.16
CA ALA A 19 -19.04 22.70 24.44
C ALA A 19 -17.88 22.45 25.43
N ALA A 20 -17.99 21.38 26.24
CA ALA A 20 -16.84 20.87 26.95
C ALA A 20 -15.81 20.38 25.90
N PRO A 21 -14.52 20.73 26.02
CA PRO A 21 -13.51 20.14 25.16
C PRO A 21 -13.47 18.64 25.46
N ALA A 22 -13.83 17.83 24.46
CA ALA A 22 -13.53 16.42 24.49
C ALA A 22 -12.00 16.28 24.41
N PHE A 23 -11.34 16.15 25.56
CA PHE A 23 -9.97 15.66 25.60
C PHE A 23 -9.99 14.26 25.00
N ALA A 24 -9.36 14.11 23.83
CA ALA A 24 -9.07 12.80 23.31
C ALA A 24 -8.17 12.10 24.33
N ASP A 25 -8.55 10.89 24.74
CA ASP A 25 -7.68 10.05 25.57
C ASP A 25 -6.59 9.47 24.65
N ASP A 26 -5.56 10.29 24.46
CA ASP A 26 -4.43 10.02 23.59
C ASP A 26 -3.60 8.85 24.15
N ASP A 27 -3.89 7.63 23.68
CA ASP A 27 -3.24 6.33 24.01
C ASP A 27 -1.72 6.27 23.70
N ILE A 28 -1.14 7.41 23.34
CA ILE A 28 0.29 7.64 23.15
C ILE A 28 1.05 7.64 24.49
N GLY A 29 0.36 7.92 25.61
CA GLY A 29 0.87 7.84 26.98
C GLY A 29 1.87 8.95 27.37
N ALA A 30 1.52 9.74 28.39
CA ALA A 30 2.41 10.80 28.88
C ALA A 30 3.68 10.25 29.57
N LEU A 31 4.86 10.71 29.13
CA LEU A 31 6.15 10.48 29.80
C LEU A 31 6.32 11.45 30.98
N SER A 32 5.98 11.02 32.19
CA SER A 32 6.24 11.79 33.40
C SER A 32 7.70 11.67 33.86
N PRO A 33 8.21 12.58 34.71
CA PRO A 33 9.56 12.50 35.27
C PRO A 33 9.84 11.17 35.99
N GLU A 34 8.84 10.61 36.68
CA GLU A 34 8.94 9.35 37.43
C GLU A 34 9.00 8.14 36.47
N LYS A 35 8.30 8.20 35.34
CA LYS A 35 8.40 7.19 34.28
C LYS A 35 9.77 7.26 33.60
N ALA A 36 10.25 8.47 33.29
CA ALA A 36 11.58 8.67 32.71
C ALA A 36 12.70 8.16 33.62
N ALA A 37 12.64 8.44 34.93
CA ALA A 37 13.64 8.00 35.91
C ALA A 37 13.71 6.47 36.10
N LYS A 38 12.66 5.72 35.75
CA LYS A 38 12.67 4.24 35.72
C LYS A 38 13.30 3.65 34.46
N VAL A 39 13.33 4.42 33.38
CA VAL A 39 13.68 3.97 32.02
C VAL A 39 15.08 4.44 31.60
N PHE A 40 15.51 5.60 32.06
CA PHE A 40 16.87 6.12 31.87
C PHE A 40 17.72 5.91 33.14
N ALA A 41 18.96 5.43 32.98
CA ALA A 41 19.86 5.22 34.10
C ALA A 41 20.20 6.53 34.83
N ALA A 42 20.04 6.55 36.16
CA ALA A 42 20.29 7.74 36.99
C ALA A 42 21.77 8.19 37.07
N LYS A 43 22.70 7.40 36.52
CA LYS A 43 24.10 7.76 36.31
C LYS A 43 24.47 7.55 34.84
N PRO A 44 25.21 8.47 34.19
CA PRO A 44 25.70 8.26 32.84
C PRO A 44 26.60 7.02 32.77
N ILE A 45 26.16 6.02 31.99
CA ILE A 45 27.01 4.88 31.60
C ILE A 45 27.90 5.35 30.44
N TYR A 46 29.14 4.91 30.38
CA TYR A 46 30.09 5.23 29.30
C TYR A 46 29.50 5.02 27.89
N SER A 47 28.65 4.00 27.72
CA SER A 47 27.82 3.83 26.52
C SER A 47 26.34 4.15 26.84
N PRO A 48 25.76 5.27 26.35
CA PRO A 48 24.36 5.63 26.56
C PRO A 48 23.33 4.70 25.93
N TYR A 49 23.76 3.68 25.18
CA TYR A 49 22.91 2.64 24.59
C TYR A 49 22.88 1.35 25.42
N ALA A 50 23.85 1.14 26.33
CA ALA A 50 23.88 -0.04 27.18
C ALA A 50 22.68 -0.05 28.14
N GLY A 51 21.97 -1.18 28.24
CA GLY A 51 20.77 -1.32 29.05
C GLY A 51 19.50 -0.67 28.49
N ARG A 52 19.56 0.00 27.33
CA ARG A 52 18.38 0.57 26.67
C ARG A 52 17.54 -0.54 26.03
N ASN A 53 16.34 -0.77 26.57
CA ASN A 53 15.43 -1.85 26.17
C ASN A 53 14.09 -1.34 25.57
N PHE A 54 14.04 -0.10 25.10
CA PHE A 54 12.87 0.55 24.55
C PHE A 54 13.17 1.21 23.20
N PRO A 55 12.22 1.25 22.25
CA PRO A 55 12.40 1.91 20.97
C PRO A 55 12.51 3.43 21.15
N THR A 56 13.41 4.08 20.41
CA THR A 56 13.61 5.54 20.45
C THR A 56 13.42 6.24 19.10
N ARG A 57 12.95 5.51 18.09
CA ARG A 57 12.64 6.04 16.76
C ARG A 57 11.46 5.27 16.16
N PRO A 58 10.31 5.92 15.87
CA PRO A 58 9.32 5.31 14.99
C PRO A 58 9.90 5.21 13.58
N PHE A 59 9.57 4.14 12.88
CA PHE A 59 9.95 3.93 11.48
C PHE A 59 8.69 3.97 10.61
N PHE A 60 8.74 4.65 9.48
CA PHE A 60 7.62 4.75 8.53
C PHE A 60 8.00 4.14 7.19
N GLY A 61 7.33 3.05 6.84
CA GLY A 61 7.56 2.31 5.61
C GLY A 61 6.28 1.64 5.10
N ASP A 62 6.40 1.00 3.95
CA ASP A 62 5.32 0.23 3.33
C ASP A 62 5.53 -1.26 3.61
N THR A 63 4.48 -1.93 4.07
CA THR A 63 4.46 -3.35 4.46
C THR A 63 3.87 -4.27 3.40
N HIS A 64 3.29 -3.73 2.31
CA HIS A 64 2.52 -4.52 1.34
C HIS A 64 2.64 -3.95 -0.09
N LEU A 65 3.87 -3.87 -0.63
CA LEU A 65 4.08 -3.37 -1.99
C LEU A 65 4.17 -4.48 -3.05
N HIS A 66 3.31 -4.40 -4.06
CA HIS A 66 3.39 -5.24 -5.25
C HIS A 66 4.28 -4.60 -6.32
N THR A 67 4.91 -5.45 -7.14
CA THR A 67 5.73 -5.04 -8.32
C THR A 67 5.23 -5.76 -9.56
N GLY A 68 5.79 -5.47 -10.74
CA GLY A 68 5.39 -6.12 -12.00
C GLY A 68 5.60 -7.64 -12.06
N ALA A 69 6.29 -8.24 -11.07
CA ALA A 69 6.37 -9.69 -10.89
C ALA A 69 5.10 -10.31 -10.27
N SER A 70 4.29 -9.52 -9.55
CA SER A 70 3.04 -9.99 -8.95
C SER A 70 1.95 -10.20 -10.00
N PHE A 71 1.11 -11.22 -9.81
CA PHE A 71 0.05 -11.56 -10.77
C PHE A 71 -1.00 -10.44 -10.91
N ASP A 72 -1.53 -9.94 -9.80
CA ASP A 72 -2.52 -8.86 -9.75
C ASP A 72 -2.00 -7.52 -10.31
N ALA A 73 -0.84 -7.05 -9.84
CA ALA A 73 -0.27 -5.78 -10.25
C ALA A 73 0.21 -5.84 -11.69
N GLY A 74 0.77 -6.98 -12.11
CA GLY A 74 1.06 -7.27 -13.51
C GLY A 74 -0.19 -7.21 -14.39
N ALA A 75 -1.31 -7.77 -13.95
CA ALA A 75 -2.58 -7.69 -14.69
C ALA A 75 -3.00 -6.23 -14.93
N PHE A 76 -2.97 -5.39 -13.90
CA PHE A 76 -3.28 -3.96 -14.01
C PHE A 76 -2.13 -3.09 -14.57
N GLY A 77 -1.11 -3.71 -15.19
CA GLY A 77 -0.13 -3.00 -16.00
C GLY A 77 1.14 -2.53 -15.28
N ALA A 78 1.40 -2.99 -14.05
CA ALA A 78 2.65 -2.70 -13.35
C ALA A 78 3.86 -3.32 -14.08
N ARG A 79 4.89 -2.52 -14.31
CA ARG A 79 6.13 -2.90 -15.01
C ARG A 79 7.39 -2.72 -14.17
N LEU A 80 7.27 -2.04 -13.02
CA LEU A 80 8.41 -1.73 -12.14
C LEU A 80 8.93 -2.98 -11.44
N THR A 81 10.25 -3.06 -11.29
CA THR A 81 10.93 -4.18 -10.62
C THR A 81 11.06 -3.92 -9.10
N PRO A 82 11.39 -4.94 -8.29
CA PRO A 82 11.79 -4.75 -6.90
C PRO A 82 12.96 -3.77 -6.71
N ARG A 83 13.85 -3.65 -7.70
CA ARG A 83 14.95 -2.68 -7.69
C ARG A 83 14.42 -1.25 -7.85
N ASP A 84 13.45 -1.02 -8.74
CA ASP A 84 12.85 0.30 -8.93
C ASP A 84 12.01 0.72 -7.71
N ALA A 85 11.29 -0.24 -7.13
CA ALA A 85 10.57 -0.05 -5.87
C ALA A 85 11.52 0.36 -4.72
N TYR A 86 12.66 -0.31 -4.58
CA TYR A 86 13.70 0.07 -3.61
C TYR A 86 14.25 1.49 -3.86
N ARG A 87 14.54 1.84 -5.12
CA ARG A 87 15.03 3.18 -5.49
C ARG A 87 14.00 4.27 -5.14
N PHE A 88 12.74 4.05 -5.49
CA PHE A 88 11.63 4.93 -5.17
C PHE A 88 11.44 5.11 -3.65
N ALA A 89 11.49 4.01 -2.89
CA ALA A 89 11.43 4.06 -1.42
C ALA A 89 12.60 4.83 -0.79
N ARG A 90 13.79 4.81 -1.39
CA ARG A 90 14.92 5.68 -0.97
C ARG A 90 14.75 7.16 -1.34
N GLY A 91 13.67 7.54 -2.03
CA GLY A 91 13.41 8.91 -2.47
C GLY A 91 14.09 9.28 -3.80
N GLU A 92 14.51 8.31 -4.61
CA GLU A 92 14.85 8.58 -6.01
C GLU A 92 13.58 8.88 -6.81
N GLU A 93 13.72 9.72 -7.84
CA GLU A 93 12.68 9.85 -8.87
C GLU A 93 12.75 8.67 -9.84
N ILE A 94 11.60 8.12 -10.20
CA ILE A 94 11.46 7.04 -11.18
C ILE A 94 10.38 7.38 -12.21
N THR A 95 10.36 6.67 -13.33
CA THR A 95 9.23 6.70 -14.26
C THR A 95 8.22 5.63 -13.86
N ALA A 96 6.99 6.01 -13.51
CA ALA A 96 5.90 5.09 -13.22
C ALA A 96 5.51 4.25 -14.45
N SER A 97 4.75 3.16 -14.24
CA SER A 97 4.31 2.29 -15.35
C SER A 97 3.36 2.98 -16.35
N SER A 98 2.79 4.12 -15.98
CA SER A 98 2.04 5.05 -16.85
C SER A 98 2.90 5.99 -17.70
N GLY A 99 4.23 5.92 -17.58
CA GLY A 99 5.19 6.80 -18.25
C GLY A 99 5.42 8.16 -17.57
N GLN A 100 4.72 8.46 -16.47
CA GLN A 100 4.86 9.72 -15.73
C GLN A 100 6.03 9.67 -14.73
N PRO A 101 6.77 10.77 -14.50
CA PRO A 101 7.73 10.85 -13.39
C PRO A 101 7.00 10.77 -12.05
N ALA A 102 7.59 10.05 -11.09
CA ALA A 102 7.04 9.87 -9.76
C ALA A 102 8.17 9.91 -8.72
N LYS A 103 7.90 10.59 -7.59
CA LYS A 103 8.80 10.68 -6.44
C LYS A 103 8.00 10.77 -5.15
N LEU A 104 8.45 10.08 -4.10
CA LEU A 104 7.87 10.24 -2.76
C LEU A 104 8.24 11.62 -2.18
N SER A 105 7.34 12.22 -1.40
CA SER A 105 7.59 13.49 -0.70
C SER A 105 8.69 13.38 0.37
N ARG A 106 8.92 12.17 0.88
CA ARG A 106 10.06 11.79 1.73
C ARG A 106 10.44 10.31 1.48
N PRO A 107 11.69 9.91 1.70
CA PRO A 107 12.06 8.50 1.75
C PRO A 107 11.26 7.72 2.81
N LEU A 108 11.16 6.41 2.60
CA LEU A 108 10.70 5.43 3.57
C LEU A 108 11.87 4.91 4.40
N ASP A 109 11.60 4.58 5.65
CA ASP A 109 12.56 3.91 6.54
C ASP A 109 12.78 2.43 6.17
N PHE A 110 11.73 1.79 5.67
CA PHE A 110 11.73 0.40 5.23
C PHE A 110 10.74 0.20 4.08
N LEU A 111 10.92 -0.90 3.35
CA LEU A 111 10.02 -1.36 2.31
C LEU A 111 9.91 -2.88 2.38
N VAL A 112 8.70 -3.42 2.30
CA VAL A 112 8.44 -4.84 2.10
C VAL A 112 7.80 -5.04 0.73
N VAL A 113 8.45 -5.80 -0.15
CA VAL A 113 7.90 -6.20 -1.45
C VAL A 113 7.21 -7.54 -1.28
N THR A 114 5.90 -7.58 -1.52
CA THR A 114 4.99 -8.70 -1.21
C THR A 114 4.17 -9.07 -2.45
N ALA A 115 4.80 -9.70 -3.43
CA ALA A 115 4.07 -10.23 -4.58
C ALA A 115 3.19 -11.43 -4.17
N HIS A 116 2.10 -11.66 -4.92
CA HIS A 116 1.38 -12.93 -4.83
C HIS A 116 2.30 -14.10 -5.20
N SER A 117 2.27 -15.17 -4.41
CA SER A 117 2.95 -16.44 -4.72
C SER A 117 2.31 -17.16 -5.90
N ASP A 118 1.00 -17.00 -6.09
CA ASP A 118 0.32 -17.66 -7.20
C ASP A 118 0.59 -16.94 -8.50
N ASN A 119 1.14 -17.68 -9.46
CA ASN A 119 1.41 -17.22 -10.82
C ASN A 119 2.41 -16.05 -10.93
N MET A 120 3.31 -15.90 -9.95
CA MET A 120 4.38 -14.90 -9.94
C MET A 120 5.28 -15.04 -11.18
N GLY A 121 5.66 -13.90 -11.77
CA GLY A 121 6.52 -13.83 -12.95
C GLY A 121 5.81 -14.07 -14.30
N MET A 122 4.51 -14.40 -14.31
CA MET A 122 3.75 -14.64 -15.55
C MET A 122 3.62 -13.37 -16.42
N PHE A 123 3.25 -12.23 -15.83
CA PHE A 123 2.99 -10.99 -16.57
C PHE A 123 4.21 -10.40 -17.31
N PRO A 124 5.43 -10.40 -16.75
CA PRO A 124 6.64 -10.04 -17.50
C PRO A 124 6.79 -10.83 -18.82
N ASP A 125 6.61 -12.15 -18.77
CA ASP A 125 6.71 -13.02 -19.95
C ASP A 125 5.55 -12.84 -20.94
N LEU A 126 4.32 -12.61 -20.43
CA LEU A 126 3.18 -12.23 -21.28
C LEU A 126 3.44 -10.89 -21.97
N PHE A 127 3.89 -9.86 -21.26
CA PHE A 127 4.18 -8.54 -21.85
C PHE A 127 5.30 -8.57 -22.89
N ALA A 128 6.30 -9.44 -22.70
CA ALA A 128 7.36 -9.70 -23.65
C ALA A 128 6.89 -10.46 -24.91
N GLY A 129 5.69 -11.07 -24.87
CA GLY A 129 5.18 -11.90 -25.96
C GLY A 129 5.95 -13.20 -26.10
N LYS A 130 6.36 -13.80 -24.97
CA LYS A 130 7.16 -15.04 -24.94
C LYS A 130 6.48 -16.13 -25.80
N PRO A 131 7.17 -16.72 -26.80
CA PRO A 131 6.55 -17.62 -27.77
C PRO A 131 5.74 -18.76 -27.14
N ASP A 132 6.29 -19.43 -26.13
CA ASP A 132 5.62 -20.54 -25.41
C ASP A 132 4.31 -20.11 -24.74
N VAL A 133 4.18 -18.84 -24.33
CA VAL A 133 2.99 -18.28 -23.69
C VAL A 133 1.93 -17.97 -24.76
N ILE A 134 2.31 -17.17 -25.77
CA ILE A 134 1.39 -16.67 -26.81
C ILE A 134 1.11 -17.68 -27.94
N ALA A 135 1.68 -18.89 -27.86
CA ALA A 135 1.28 -20.03 -28.69
C ALA A 135 -0.13 -20.53 -28.34
N ASP A 136 -0.62 -20.27 -27.13
CA ASP A 136 -2.01 -20.51 -26.76
C ASP A 136 -2.93 -19.39 -27.32
N PRO A 137 -4.03 -19.72 -28.03
CA PRO A 137 -4.90 -18.71 -28.65
C PRO A 137 -5.54 -17.73 -27.67
N GLN A 138 -5.87 -18.17 -26.44
CA GLN A 138 -6.48 -17.31 -25.42
C GLN A 138 -5.42 -16.38 -24.82
N ALA A 139 -4.24 -16.92 -24.52
CA ALA A 139 -3.09 -16.12 -24.08
C ALA A 139 -2.71 -15.05 -25.13
N LYS A 140 -2.71 -15.41 -26.42
CA LYS A 140 -2.50 -14.46 -27.51
C LYS A 140 -3.60 -13.40 -27.59
N THR A 141 -4.86 -13.79 -27.41
CA THR A 141 -5.99 -12.84 -27.41
C THR A 141 -5.82 -11.78 -26.33
N TRP A 142 -5.48 -12.18 -25.10
CA TRP A 142 -5.21 -11.23 -24.01
C TRP A 142 -3.96 -10.39 -24.25
N TYR A 143 -2.90 -10.97 -24.84
CA TYR A 143 -1.72 -10.21 -25.28
C TYR A 143 -2.10 -9.10 -26.28
N ASP A 144 -2.87 -9.42 -27.31
CA ASP A 144 -3.32 -8.47 -28.33
C ASP A 144 -4.24 -7.38 -27.72
N MET A 145 -5.11 -7.75 -26.76
CA MET A 145 -5.90 -6.79 -25.97
C MET A 145 -5.00 -5.81 -25.20
N ILE A 146 -3.99 -6.31 -24.48
CA ILE A 146 -3.03 -5.48 -23.74
C ILE A 146 -2.28 -4.52 -24.69
N LYS A 147 -1.83 -5.01 -25.85
CA LYS A 147 -1.12 -4.18 -26.84
C LYS A 147 -2.02 -3.15 -27.53
N SER A 148 -3.32 -3.39 -27.64
CA SER A 148 -4.32 -2.46 -28.21
C SER A 148 -4.94 -1.50 -27.20
N GLY A 149 -4.45 -1.49 -25.95
CA GLY A 149 -4.92 -0.58 -24.89
C GLY A 149 -6.07 -1.12 -24.04
N GLN A 150 -6.61 -2.30 -24.35
CA GLN A 150 -7.67 -3.00 -23.60
C GLN A 150 -7.10 -3.80 -22.41
N GLY A 151 -6.04 -3.28 -21.77
CA GLY A 151 -5.31 -3.98 -20.72
C GLY A 151 -6.15 -4.24 -19.46
N GLY A 152 -7.04 -3.31 -19.09
CA GLY A 152 -7.93 -3.46 -17.94
C GLY A 152 -8.95 -4.59 -18.13
N ASP A 153 -9.55 -4.70 -19.31
CA ASP A 153 -10.51 -5.78 -19.62
C ASP A 153 -9.81 -7.14 -19.68
N ALA A 154 -8.61 -7.18 -20.26
CA ALA A 154 -7.77 -8.39 -20.25
C ALA A 154 -7.38 -8.80 -18.81
N ALA A 155 -7.06 -7.84 -17.94
CA ALA A 155 -6.76 -8.10 -16.53
C ALA A 155 -7.92 -8.79 -15.80
N ILE A 156 -9.14 -8.26 -15.95
CA ILE A 156 -10.34 -8.84 -15.36
C ILE A 156 -10.59 -10.26 -15.89
N GLN A 157 -10.48 -10.48 -17.19
CA GLN A 157 -10.64 -11.83 -17.78
C GLN A 157 -9.59 -12.82 -17.29
N ILE A 158 -8.31 -12.41 -17.21
CA ILE A 158 -7.21 -13.25 -16.72
C ILE A 158 -7.42 -13.61 -15.24
N ILE A 159 -7.80 -12.64 -14.40
CA ILE A 159 -8.06 -12.87 -12.96
C ILE A 159 -9.28 -13.79 -12.77
N GLN A 160 -10.36 -13.60 -13.54
CA GLN A 160 -11.52 -14.48 -13.52
C GLN A 160 -11.18 -15.90 -13.97
N ALA A 161 -10.41 -16.07 -15.06
CA ALA A 161 -9.97 -17.38 -15.54
C ALA A 161 -9.05 -18.08 -14.52
N PHE A 162 -8.15 -17.34 -13.88
CA PHE A 162 -7.33 -17.86 -12.79
C PHE A 162 -8.19 -18.31 -11.59
N SER A 163 -9.12 -17.46 -11.12
CA SER A 163 -10.03 -17.79 -10.01
C SER A 163 -10.97 -18.96 -10.31
N ALA A 164 -11.29 -19.21 -11.58
CA ALA A 164 -12.11 -20.33 -12.03
C ALA A 164 -11.31 -21.61 -12.32
N GLY A 165 -9.97 -21.58 -12.23
CA GLY A 165 -9.10 -22.70 -12.61
C GLY A 165 -9.05 -22.98 -14.12
N THR A 166 -9.48 -22.02 -14.96
CA THR A 166 -9.56 -22.14 -16.43
C THR A 166 -8.45 -21.40 -17.17
N LEU A 167 -7.44 -20.90 -16.45
CA LEU A 167 -6.28 -20.24 -17.07
C LEU A 167 -5.52 -21.20 -18.01
N PRO A 168 -5.10 -20.75 -19.21
CA PRO A 168 -4.30 -21.56 -20.14
C PRO A 168 -3.06 -22.15 -19.49
N LYS A 169 -2.75 -23.42 -19.80
CA LYS A 169 -1.59 -24.13 -19.21
C LYS A 169 -0.25 -23.44 -19.50
N SER A 170 -0.14 -22.72 -20.62
CA SER A 170 1.03 -21.90 -20.98
C SER A 170 1.24 -20.70 -20.06
N MET A 171 0.21 -20.30 -19.30
CA MET A 171 0.19 -19.18 -18.37
C MET A 171 0.19 -19.63 -16.89
N ILE A 172 0.46 -20.90 -16.58
CA ILE A 172 0.53 -21.41 -15.20
C ILE A 172 1.99 -21.42 -14.70
N TYR A 173 2.31 -20.50 -13.81
CA TYR A 173 3.62 -20.28 -13.18
C TYR A 173 3.51 -20.72 -11.71
N GLY A 174 3.36 -22.02 -11.49
CA GLY A 174 3.30 -22.60 -10.14
C GLY A 174 4.71 -22.81 -9.54
N PRO A 175 4.84 -23.01 -8.20
CA PRO A 175 6.13 -23.10 -7.51
C PRO A 175 7.14 -24.07 -8.11
N GLU A 176 6.68 -25.20 -8.65
CA GLU A 176 7.56 -26.22 -9.24
C GLU A 176 8.02 -25.93 -10.67
N THR A 177 7.36 -24.98 -11.36
CA THR A 177 7.63 -24.66 -12.76
C THR A 177 8.95 -23.91 -12.92
N ARG A 178 9.72 -24.23 -13.97
CA ARG A 178 10.93 -23.48 -14.34
C ARG A 178 10.71 -21.96 -14.47
N PRO A 179 9.66 -21.45 -15.14
CA PRO A 179 9.47 -20.01 -15.23
C PRO A 179 9.24 -19.33 -13.87
N TYR A 180 8.48 -19.93 -12.95
CA TYR A 180 8.33 -19.39 -11.59
C TYR A 180 9.67 -19.34 -10.83
N LYS A 181 10.46 -20.41 -10.91
CA LYS A 181 11.80 -20.50 -10.30
C LYS A 181 12.81 -19.49 -10.86
N ASN A 182 12.51 -18.88 -12.02
CA ASN A 182 13.32 -17.86 -12.67
C ASN A 182 12.73 -16.43 -12.56
N ALA A 183 11.66 -16.23 -11.78
CA ALA A 183 10.94 -14.96 -11.69
C ALA A 183 11.63 -13.88 -10.82
N TRP A 184 12.70 -14.24 -10.10
CA TRP A 184 13.38 -13.43 -9.09
C TRP A 184 14.86 -13.79 -8.96
#